data_AF-A0A2N1N2J4-F1
#
_entry.id   AF-A0A2N1N2J4-F1
#
_cell.length_a   1.000
_cell.length_b   1.000
_cell.length_c   1.000
_cell.angle_alpha   90.00
_cell.angle_beta   90.00
_cell.angle_gamma   90.00
#
_symmetry.space_group_name_H-M   'P 1'
#
loop_
_entity.id
_entity.type
_entity.pdbx_description
1 polymer ?
#
loop_
_entity_poly.entity_id
_entity_poly.type
_entity_poly.pdbx_seq_one_letter_code
_entity_poly.pdbx_strand_id
1 'polypeptide(L)'
;MDQLKNQLSNLKISHENTDNRRELVSSLEDALLHKIENTENQILSTETLNSNEEISLHQEFLLKLGWTLKENQKFGKKGGGKRISKHIVVLLEGYFLAENLNKSDRYTRYAAQHKQNMAQQAGQSMINRTNRNE
;
A
#
# COMPACT_ATOMS: atom_id res chain seq x y z
N MET A 1 -13.29 -0.57 21.32
CA MET A 1 -12.78 0.45 22.26
C MET A 1 -11.39 0.07 22.76
N ASP A 2 -11.17 -1.18 23.16
CA ASP A 2 -9.90 -1.66 23.73
C ASP A 2 -8.69 -1.50 22.80
N GLN A 3 -8.86 -1.75 21.50
CA GLN A 3 -7.80 -1.53 20.50
C GLN A 3 -7.33 -0.07 20.47
N LEU A 4 -8.28 0.87 20.57
CA LEU A 4 -7.98 2.31 20.52
C LEU A 4 -7.28 2.77 21.80
N LYS A 5 -7.74 2.27 22.96
CA LYS A 5 -7.08 2.48 24.27
C LYS A 5 -5.65 1.92 24.28
N ASN A 6 -5.43 0.76 23.67
CA ASN A 6 -4.11 0.16 23.50
C ASN A 6 -3.19 1.04 22.62
N GLN A 7 -3.69 1.52 21.47
CA GLN A 7 -2.92 2.43 20.61
C GLN A 7 -2.51 3.73 21.32
N LEU A 8 -3.43 4.33 22.08
CA LEU A 8 -3.14 5.52 22.89
C LEU A 8 -2.10 5.24 24.00
N SER A 9 -2.22 4.09 24.67
CA SER A 9 -1.26 3.65 25.69
C SER A 9 0.15 3.43 25.12
N ASN A 10 0.26 2.82 23.93
CA ASN A 10 1.54 2.66 23.24
C ASN A 10 2.20 3.99 22.89
N LEU A 11 1.38 5.02 22.64
CA LEU A 11 1.83 6.40 22.39
C LEU A 11 2.06 7.20 23.69
N LYS A 12 1.93 6.57 24.87
CA LYS A 12 1.99 7.19 26.21
C LYS A 12 0.99 8.36 26.36
N ILE A 13 -0.13 8.30 25.65
CA ILE A 13 -1.19 9.28 25.77
C ILE A 13 -2.12 8.83 26.89
N SER A 14 -2.22 9.66 27.92
CA SER A 14 -3.20 9.43 28.99
C SER A 14 -4.59 9.58 28.40
N HIS A 15 -5.34 8.49 28.36
CA HIS A 15 -6.77 8.53 28.10
C HIS A 15 -7.45 8.39 29.45
N GLU A 16 -7.78 9.51 30.08
CA GLU A 16 -8.69 9.50 31.23
C GLU A 16 -9.98 8.81 30.81
N ASN A 17 -10.68 8.18 31.77
CA ASN A 17 -11.73 7.17 31.66
C ASN A 17 -12.94 7.55 30.79
N THR A 18 -12.66 7.86 29.53
CA THR A 18 -13.56 8.38 28.52
C THR A 18 -13.90 7.21 27.61
N ASP A 19 -15.16 6.81 27.66
CA ASP A 19 -15.69 5.78 26.76
C ASP A 19 -16.25 6.41 25.47
N ASN A 20 -16.08 7.72 25.28
CA ASN A 20 -16.44 8.40 24.05
C ASN A 20 -15.40 8.14 22.96
N ARG A 21 -15.73 7.22 22.04
CA ARG A 21 -14.89 6.89 20.89
C ARG A 21 -14.45 8.11 20.08
N ARG A 22 -15.27 9.15 19.95
CA ARG A 22 -14.95 10.32 19.12
C ARG A 22 -13.81 11.14 19.71
N GLU A 23 -13.82 11.35 21.02
CA GLU A 23 -12.76 12.08 21.73
C GLU A 23 -11.42 11.34 21.64
N LEU A 24 -11.45 10.03 21.89
CA LEU A 24 -10.24 9.20 21.78
C LEU A 24 -9.65 9.19 20.36
N VAL A 25 -10.49 9.21 19.32
CA VAL A 25 -10.03 9.31 17.93
C VAL A 25 -9.40 10.68 17.66
N SER A 26 -10.01 11.77 18.12
CA SER A 26 -9.44 13.12 17.97
C SER A 26 -8.07 13.22 18.61
N SER A 27 -7.90 12.74 19.85
CA SER A 27 -6.59 12.78 20.53
C SER A 27 -5.53 11.92 19.82
N LEU A 28 -5.93 10.80 19.22
CA LEU A 28 -5.03 9.97 18.43
C LEU A 28 -4.60 10.69 17.14
N GLU A 29 -5.55 11.32 16.44
CA GLU A 29 -5.28 12.08 15.22
C GLU A 29 -4.34 13.26 15.50
N ASP A 30 -4.59 14.04 16.55
CA ASP A 30 -3.75 15.17 16.95
C ASP A 30 -2.32 14.74 17.28
N ALA A 31 -2.15 13.64 18.01
CA ALA A 31 -0.84 13.11 18.36
C ALA A 31 -0.07 12.58 17.15
N LEU A 32 -0.77 11.96 16.20
CA LEU A 32 -0.17 11.49 14.95
C LEU A 32 0.24 12.66 14.04
N LEU A 33 -0.58 13.72 13.96
CA LEU A 33 -0.26 14.93 13.21
C LEU A 33 1.00 15.62 13.76
N HIS A 34 1.08 15.81 15.08
CA HIS A 34 2.26 16.41 15.71
C HIS A 34 3.54 15.56 15.53
N LYS A 35 3.40 14.23 15.43
CA LYS A 35 4.54 13.35 15.13
C LYS A 35 5.03 13.51 13.69
N ILE A 36 4.11 13.63 12.73
CA ILE A 36 4.44 13.85 11.32
C ILE A 36 5.13 15.20 11.14
N GLU A 37 4.58 16.27 11.70
CA GLU A 37 5.14 17.62 11.61
C GLU A 37 6.56 17.70 12.20
N ASN A 38 6.80 17.06 13.35
CA ASN A 38 8.15 17.00 13.93
C ASN A 38 9.15 16.17 13.11
N THR A 39 8.69 15.14 12.39
CA THR A 39 9.56 14.40 11.47
C THR A 39 9.89 15.20 10.22
N GLU A 40 8.93 15.94 9.67
CA GLU A 40 9.13 16.79 8.49
C GLU A 40 10.08 17.95 8.80
N ASN A 41 9.94 18.59 9.96
CA ASN A 41 10.85 19.66 10.40
C ASN A 41 12.28 19.16 10.66
N GLN A 42 12.45 17.92 11.13
CA GLN A 42 13.78 17.30 11.27
C GLN A 42 14.40 16.98 9.90
N ILE A 43 13.63 16.44 8.96
CA ILE A 43 14.10 16.15 7.60
C ILE A 43 14.51 17.45 6.88
N LEU A 44 13.69 18.50 6.98
CA LEU A 44 13.97 19.79 6.35
C LEU A 44 15.20 20.48 6.95
N SER A 45 15.40 20.36 8.27
CA SER A 45 16.59 20.91 8.93
C SER A 45 17.88 20.20 8.49
N THR A 46 17.81 18.90 8.16
CA THR A 46 18.97 18.13 7.66
C THR A 46 19.36 18.41 6.22
N GLU A 47 18.48 18.97 5.38
CA GLU A 47 18.86 19.42 4.03
C GLU A 47 19.73 20.68 4.03
N THR A 48 19.86 21.38 5.17
CA THR A 48 20.58 22.66 5.27
C THR A 48 21.90 22.63 6.04
N LEU A 49 22.43 21.46 6.40
CA LEU A 49 23.74 21.36 7.06
C LEU A 49 24.78 20.69 6.17
N ASN A 50 25.59 21.58 5.59
CA ASN A 50 26.97 21.44 5.14
C ASN A 50 27.61 20.05 5.26
N SER A 51 28.13 19.62 4.11
CA SER A 51 29.29 18.75 3.94
C SER A 51 30.18 18.62 5.19
N ASN A 52 30.27 17.39 5.72
CA ASN A 52 31.46 16.73 6.28
C ASN A 52 31.25 15.94 7.59
N GLU A 53 30.02 15.80 8.11
CA GLU A 53 29.80 14.92 9.27
C GLU A 53 28.93 13.73 8.91
N GLU A 54 29.56 12.56 8.99
CA GLU A 54 29.02 11.24 8.78
C GLU A 54 27.97 10.95 9.87
N ILE A 55 26.73 11.37 9.62
CA ILE A 55 25.60 11.08 10.51
C ILE A 55 25.30 9.58 10.41
N SER A 56 25.80 8.85 11.42
CA SER A 56 25.55 7.44 11.71
C SER A 56 24.07 7.17 12.05
N LEU A 57 23.18 7.30 11.07
CA LEU A 57 21.77 6.87 11.14
C LEU A 57 21.55 5.58 10.33
N HIS A 58 22.50 4.65 10.42
CA HIS A 58 22.60 3.50 9.53
C HIS A 58 22.45 2.15 10.25
N GLN A 59 21.56 2.01 11.25
CA GLN A 59 21.40 0.71 11.92
C GLN A 59 20.27 -0.17 11.36
N GLU A 60 19.24 0.36 10.67
CA GLU A 60 18.13 -0.51 10.20
C GLU A 60 17.79 -0.46 8.70
N PHE A 61 18.20 0.58 7.96
CA PHE A 61 18.07 0.55 6.50
C PHE A 61 19.46 0.47 5.86
N LEU A 62 19.82 -0.74 5.42
CA LEU A 62 21.09 -1.11 4.78
C LEU A 62 21.30 -0.50 3.39
N LEU A 63 20.72 0.65 3.08
CA LEU A 63 20.88 1.29 1.77
C LEU A 63 21.46 2.68 1.96
N LYS A 64 22.62 2.90 1.34
CA LYS A 64 23.28 4.21 1.34
C LYS A 64 22.28 5.29 0.92
N LEU A 65 22.34 6.45 1.59
CA LEU A 65 21.58 7.63 1.18
C LEU A 65 21.85 7.89 -0.30
N GLY A 66 20.79 7.92 -1.11
CA GLY A 66 20.89 8.06 -2.57
C GLY A 66 20.84 6.78 -3.41
N TRP A 67 20.56 5.60 -2.83
CA TRP A 67 20.36 4.36 -3.62
C TRP A 67 19.13 4.39 -4.54
N THR A 68 18.13 5.20 -4.21
CA THR A 68 16.92 5.42 -5.02
C THR A 68 17.00 6.66 -5.91
N LEU A 69 18.04 7.49 -5.75
CA LEU A 69 18.21 8.67 -6.59
C LEU A 69 18.47 8.20 -8.02
N LYS A 70 17.57 8.60 -8.93
CA LYS A 70 17.61 8.24 -10.35
C LYS A 70 18.96 8.56 -11.01
N GLU A 71 19.64 9.60 -10.54
CA GLU A 71 21.01 9.97 -10.94
C GLU A 71 22.07 8.93 -10.56
N ASN A 72 21.90 8.24 -9.43
CA ASN A 72 22.80 7.20 -8.91
C ASN A 72 22.37 5.80 -9.34
N GLN A 73 21.21 5.67 -9.99
CA GLN A 73 20.77 4.42 -10.59
C GLN A 73 21.69 4.10 -11.77
N LYS A 74 22.70 3.28 -11.50
CA LYS A 74 23.57 2.69 -12.53
C LYS A 74 22.76 1.66 -13.30
N PHE A 75 21.85 2.11 -14.17
CA PHE A 75 21.45 1.30 -15.30
C PHE A 75 22.73 1.06 -16.09
N GLY A 76 23.36 -0.10 -15.87
CA GLY A 76 24.48 -0.53 -16.69
C GLY A 76 24.09 -0.33 -18.16
N LYS A 77 25.04 0.11 -18.99
CA LYS A 77 24.83 0.29 -20.44
C LYS A 77 23.93 -0.82 -20.93
N LYS A 78 22.71 -0.50 -21.40
CA LYS A 78 21.65 -1.47 -21.76
C LYS A 78 22.30 -2.66 -22.45
N GLY A 79 22.56 -3.73 -21.68
CA GLY A 79 23.38 -4.82 -22.18
C GLY A 79 22.65 -5.45 -23.35
N GLY A 80 23.39 -5.96 -24.34
CA GLY A 80 22.86 -6.88 -25.34
C GLY A 80 22.40 -8.23 -24.73
N GLY A 81 22.02 -8.25 -23.45
CA GLY A 81 21.51 -9.42 -22.75
C GLY A 81 20.16 -9.85 -23.30
N LYS A 82 19.71 -11.02 -22.84
CA LYS A 82 18.48 -11.67 -23.31
C LYS A 82 17.28 -10.75 -23.11
N ARG A 83 16.79 -10.19 -24.20
CA ARG A 83 15.58 -9.36 -24.22
C ARG A 83 14.36 -10.26 -24.22
N ILE A 84 13.27 -9.75 -23.69
CA ILE A 84 11.94 -10.33 -23.92
C ILE A 84 11.74 -10.40 -25.44
N SER A 85 11.32 -11.56 -25.95
CA SER A 85 11.08 -11.71 -27.38
C SER A 85 9.89 -10.86 -27.80
N LYS A 86 9.87 -10.40 -29.06
CA LYS A 86 8.76 -9.59 -29.60
C LYS A 86 7.40 -10.26 -29.38
N HIS A 87 7.35 -11.59 -29.50
CA HIS A 87 6.14 -12.37 -29.26
C HIS A 87 5.62 -12.23 -27.82
N ILE A 88 6.52 -12.32 -26.83
CA ILE A 88 6.13 -12.15 -25.42
C ILE A 88 5.73 -10.69 -25.15
N VAL A 89 6.36 -9.72 -25.79
CA VAL A 89 5.92 -8.30 -25.70
C VAL A 89 4.48 -8.14 -26.18
N VAL A 90 4.14 -8.67 -27.36
CA VAL A 90 2.77 -8.61 -27.90
C VAL A 90 1.76 -9.32 -26.98
N LEU A 91 2.15 -10.47 -26.41
CA LEU A 91 1.29 -11.19 -25.46
C LEU A 91 1.02 -10.35 -24.20
N LEU A 92 2.06 -9.74 -23.64
CA LEU A 92 1.94 -8.87 -22.47
C LEU A 92 1.14 -7.61 -22.77
N GLU A 93 1.38 -6.98 -23.91
CA GLU A 93 0.59 -5.84 -24.38
C GLU A 93 -0.88 -6.23 -24.50
N GLY A 94 -1.21 -7.36 -25.14
CA GLY A 94 -2.57 -7.86 -25.21
C GLY A 94 -3.19 -8.11 -23.83
N TYR A 95 -2.45 -8.72 -22.91
CA TYR A 95 -2.91 -9.02 -21.56
C TYR A 95 -3.20 -7.75 -20.74
N PHE A 96 -2.23 -6.83 -20.67
CA PHE A 96 -2.35 -5.60 -19.87
C PHE A 96 -3.24 -4.54 -20.53
N LEU A 97 -3.26 -4.46 -21.87
CA LEU A 97 -4.17 -3.55 -22.57
C LEU A 97 -5.60 -4.06 -22.53
N ALA A 98 -5.85 -5.38 -22.64
CA ALA A 98 -7.20 -5.92 -22.51
C ALA A 98 -7.82 -5.61 -21.15
N GLU A 99 -7.03 -5.66 -20.08
CA GLU A 99 -7.46 -5.34 -18.73
C GLU A 99 -7.60 -3.82 -18.46
N ASN A 100 -7.01 -2.98 -19.33
CA ASN A 100 -7.07 -1.51 -19.25
C ASN A 100 -7.91 -0.86 -20.37
N LEU A 101 -8.48 -1.65 -21.28
CA LEU A 101 -9.33 -1.17 -22.39
C LEU A 101 -10.58 -0.48 -21.86
N ASN A 102 -11.08 -0.91 -20.71
CA ASN A 102 -12.23 -0.30 -20.07
C ASN A 102 -11.91 0.13 -18.64
N LYS A 103 -11.56 1.41 -18.47
CA LYS A 103 -11.26 1.99 -17.15
C LYS A 103 -12.41 1.83 -16.15
N SER A 104 -13.65 1.66 -16.63
CA SER A 104 -14.82 1.39 -15.78
C SER A 104 -14.76 0.02 -15.12
N ASP A 105 -14.13 -0.99 -15.73
CA ASP A 105 -14.08 -2.36 -15.20
C ASP A 105 -13.12 -2.48 -14.00
N ARG A 106 -12.22 -1.51 -13.83
CA ARG A 106 -11.27 -1.46 -12.69
C ARG A 106 -11.97 -1.27 -11.35
N TYR A 107 -13.14 -0.62 -11.31
CA TYR A 107 -13.84 -0.26 -10.06
C TYR A 107 -15.38 -0.25 -10.14
N THR A 108 -16.01 -0.83 -11.17
CA THR A 108 -17.48 -0.84 -11.20
C THR A 108 -18.04 -1.82 -10.17
N ARG A 109 -18.83 -1.27 -9.23
CA ARG A 109 -19.65 -2.04 -8.27
C ARG A 109 -20.49 -3.13 -8.96
N TYR A 110 -20.90 -2.87 -10.20
CA TYR A 110 -21.65 -3.80 -11.05
C TYR A 110 -20.86 -5.08 -11.39
N ALA A 111 -19.55 -4.99 -11.62
CA ALA A 111 -18.71 -6.16 -11.93
C ALA A 111 -18.54 -7.07 -10.71
N ALA A 112 -18.38 -6.47 -9.51
CA ALA A 112 -18.34 -7.23 -8.26
C ALA A 112 -19.70 -7.91 -7.98
N GLN A 113 -20.81 -7.19 -8.18
CA GLN A 113 -22.16 -7.72 -7.98
C GLN A 113 -22.51 -8.83 -8.97
N HIS A 114 -22.14 -8.67 -10.25
CA HIS A 114 -22.34 -9.71 -11.26
C HIS A 114 -21.54 -10.98 -10.92
N LYS A 115 -20.29 -10.85 -10.45
CA LYS A 115 -19.48 -12.00 -9.99
C LYS A 115 -20.12 -12.71 -8.79
N GLN A 116 -20.67 -11.96 -7.82
CA GLN A 116 -21.40 -12.54 -6.68
C GLN A 116 -22.65 -13.30 -7.13
N ASN A 117 -23.44 -12.72 -8.03
CA ASN A 117 -24.65 -13.36 -8.55
C ASN A 117 -24.33 -14.64 -9.33
N MET A 118 -23.25 -14.66 -10.12
CA MET A 118 -22.77 -15.85 -10.82
C MET A 118 -22.34 -16.96 -9.86
N ALA A 119 -21.63 -16.62 -8.78
CA ALA A 119 -21.21 -17.58 -7.76
C ALA A 119 -22.41 -18.20 -7.01
N GLN A 120 -23.44 -17.39 -6.72
CA GLN A 120 -24.67 -17.87 -6.08
C GLN A 120 -25.46 -18.82 -6.99
N GLN A 121 -25.56 -18.52 -8.30
CA GLN A 121 -26.24 -19.39 -9.26
C GLN A 121 -25.52 -20.72 -9.48
N ALA A 122 -24.18 -20.71 -9.49
CA ALA A 122 -23.40 -21.94 -9.57
C ALA A 122 -23.59 -22.82 -8.32
N GLY A 123 -23.62 -22.22 -7.13
CA GLY A 123 -23.94 -22.92 -5.88
C GLY A 123 -25.35 -23.52 -5.87
N GLN A 124 -26.36 -22.76 -6.29
CA GLN A 124 -27.74 -23.24 -6.39
C GLN A 124 -27.88 -24.35 -7.45
N SER A 125 -27.20 -24.25 -8.58
CA SER A 125 -27.19 -25.30 -9.60
C SER A 125 -26.53 -26.60 -9.12
N MET A 126 -25.52 -26.52 -8.26
CA MET A 126 -24.89 -27.70 -7.65
C MET A 126 -25.84 -28.38 -6.66
N ILE A 127 -26.49 -27.59 -5.79
CA ILE A 127 -27.48 -28.09 -4.81
C ILE A 127 -28.69 -28.73 -5.52
N ASN A 128 -29.21 -28.09 -6.57
CA ASN A 128 -30.36 -28.58 -7.32
C ASN A 128 -30.08 -29.83 -8.18
N ARG A 129 -28.81 -30.16 -8.43
CA ARG A 129 -28.41 -31.42 -9.08
C ARG A 129 -28.34 -32.57 -8.07
N THR A 130 -27.97 -32.30 -6.83
CA THR A 130 -27.94 -33.29 -5.75
C THR A 130 -29.36 -33.72 -5.36
N ASN A 131 -30.30 -32.78 -5.24
CA ASN A 131 -31.68 -33.04 -4.82
C ASN A 131 -32.59 -33.67 -5.91
N ARG A 132 -32.04 -33.99 -7.09
CA ARG A 132 -32.80 -34.57 -8.22
C ARG A 132 -32.48 -36.04 -8.46
N ASN A 133 -31.51 -36.57 -7.72
CA ASN A 133 -31.03 -37.95 -7.81
C ASN A 133 -31.31 -38.76 -6.53
N GLU A 134 -32.15 -38.22 -5.63
CA GLU A 134 -32.82 -38.94 -4.54
C GLU A 134 -34.30 -39.12 -4.91
#